data_AF-A0A955LDD7-F1
#
_entry.id   AF-A0A955LDD7-F1
#
_cell.length_a   1.000
_cell.length_b   1.000
_cell.length_c   1.000
_cell.angle_alpha   90.00
_cell.angle_beta   90.00
_cell.angle_gamma   90.00
#
_symmetry.space_group_name_H-M   'P 1'
#
loop_
_entity.id
_entity.type
_entity.pdbx_description
1 polymer ?
#
loop_
_entity_poly.entity_id
_entity_poly.type
_entity_poly.pdbx_seq_one_letter_code
_entity_poly.pdbx_strand_id
1 'polypeptide(L)'
;MATIDLSEMKAAAGIGRYPRLGGRIYSAHPELVRWLLADSESSKDDPHVLNLSFACLTDDHTVTLGVTPEQVFGRHCAVLGTTGGGKSWTVARLLEEATQHNSKLILLDATGEFWRLDSECVSHVTIGEGPSLPETAERVAFPHSDMVESDLFALFRPNSQSQGPKLREAIRSLRLVQRRSGMADENGNLVKRKKPRTPIERALAEEADYVESPRAFFSVRHLAKQIREECVRPYDWNDDTKFGDANQQDEGYCLPLMMRIESITSSADYACVFRTDGMTTIADSIEAFLEDGSAKILRISLQNVPFGNNAREVVANGIGRVLLDKARDGNFREQPLVVFVDEAHQFLNRTIGDDFLRVELDAFGLVAKEGRK
;
A
#
# COMPACT_ATOMS: atom_id res chain seq x y z
N MET A 1 23.51 28.42 1.34
CA MET A 1 24.85 29.05 1.44
C MET A 1 25.57 28.42 2.61
N ALA A 2 26.84 28.07 2.43
CA ALA A 2 27.68 27.45 3.44
C ALA A 2 29.01 28.22 3.52
N THR A 3 29.65 28.18 4.68
CA THR A 3 30.98 28.74 4.91
C THR A 3 31.91 27.59 5.25
N ILE A 4 33.07 27.54 4.59
CA ILE A 4 34.10 26.55 4.90
C ILE A 4 35.12 27.21 5.81
N ASP A 5 35.32 26.66 7.00
CA ASP A 5 36.48 27.00 7.79
C ASP A 5 37.68 26.25 7.22
N LEU A 6 38.59 26.98 6.56
CA LEU A 6 39.79 26.41 5.96
C LEU A 6 40.80 25.90 7.00
N SER A 7 40.70 26.35 8.25
CA SER A 7 41.59 25.90 9.33
C SER A 7 41.14 24.56 9.91
N GLU A 8 39.82 24.37 10.03
CA GLU A 8 39.24 23.12 10.55
C GLU A 8 38.82 22.14 9.44
N MET A 9 38.86 22.57 8.18
CA MET A 9 38.33 21.83 7.02
C MET A 9 36.92 21.30 7.29
N LYS A 10 36.06 22.19 7.79
CA LYS A 10 34.65 21.90 8.10
C LYS A 10 33.72 22.85 7.38
N ALA A 11 32.66 22.29 6.81
CA ALA A 11 31.55 23.07 6.30
C ALA A 11 30.58 23.46 7.44
N ALA A 12 30.26 24.75 7.53
CA ALA A 12 29.21 25.28 8.40
C ALA A 12 28.04 25.82 7.57
N ALA A 13 26.82 25.55 8.02
CA ALA A 13 25.63 26.10 7.38
C ALA A 13 25.56 27.62 7.58
N GLY A 14 25.19 28.35 6.52
CA GLY A 14 25.06 29.81 6.54
C GLY A 14 26.33 30.56 6.14
N ILE A 15 26.28 31.88 6.32
CA ILE A 15 27.37 32.81 6.01
C ILE A 15 28.03 33.22 7.32
N GLY A 16 29.19 32.67 7.64
CA GLY A 16 29.95 33.03 8.84
C GLY A 16 30.51 34.45 8.79
N ARG A 17 30.77 34.96 7.58
CA ARG A 17 31.17 36.35 7.36
C ARG A 17 30.66 36.85 6.02
N TYR A 18 29.94 37.97 6.03
CA TYR A 18 29.45 38.58 4.80
C TYR A 18 30.60 38.95 3.86
N PRO A 19 30.43 38.74 2.54
CA PRO A 19 31.43 39.11 1.55
C PRO A 19 31.65 40.64 1.58
N ARG A 20 32.91 41.06 1.45
CA ARG A 20 33.24 42.49 1.36
C ARG A 20 32.83 43.03 -0.02
N LEU A 21 32.43 44.28 -0.07
CA LEU A 21 32.26 45.00 -1.34
C LEU A 21 33.57 44.96 -2.14
N GLY A 22 33.48 44.59 -3.42
CA GLY A 22 34.67 44.40 -4.28
C GLY A 22 35.44 43.09 -4.05
N GLY A 23 34.90 42.16 -3.26
CA GLY A 23 35.47 40.82 -3.10
C GLY A 23 35.54 40.06 -4.43
N ARG A 24 36.63 39.34 -4.65
CA ARG A 24 36.79 38.49 -5.84
C ARG A 24 35.89 37.26 -5.73
N ILE A 25 35.26 36.88 -6.84
CA ILE A 25 34.41 35.70 -6.97
C ILE A 25 35.19 34.68 -7.80
N TYR A 26 35.19 33.44 -7.33
CA TYR A 26 35.88 32.31 -7.98
C TYR A 26 34.87 31.20 -8.23
N SER A 27 35.07 30.45 -9.32
CA SER A 27 34.37 29.17 -9.50
C SER A 27 34.92 28.16 -8.49
N ALA A 28 34.05 27.37 -7.89
CA ALA A 28 34.45 26.29 -7.01
C ALA A 28 35.07 25.16 -7.84
N HIS A 29 36.17 24.59 -7.38
CA HIS A 29 36.75 23.41 -8.02
C HIS A 29 35.77 22.22 -7.87
N PRO A 30 35.54 21.40 -8.91
CA PRO A 30 34.63 20.25 -8.86
C PRO A 30 34.84 19.34 -7.63
N GLU A 31 36.08 18.99 -7.33
CA GLU A 31 36.44 18.19 -6.13
C GLU A 31 36.05 18.85 -4.80
N LEU A 32 36.06 20.19 -4.71
CA LEU A 32 35.60 20.90 -3.51
C LEU A 32 34.08 20.72 -3.32
N VAL A 33 33.31 20.71 -4.42
CA VAL A 33 31.86 20.50 -4.38
C VAL A 33 31.54 19.05 -3.98
N ARG A 34 32.25 18.08 -4.55
CA ARG A 34 32.13 16.67 -4.16
C ARG A 34 32.44 16.47 -2.68
N TRP A 35 33.54 17.06 -2.21
CA TRP A 35 33.93 17.00 -0.81
C TRP A 35 32.89 17.61 0.13
N LEU A 36 32.30 18.75 -0.24
CA LEU A 36 31.25 19.40 0.56
C LEU A 36 30.00 18.52 0.74
N LEU A 37 29.64 17.75 -0.28
CA LEU A 37 28.50 16.83 -0.21
C LEU A 37 28.83 15.63 0.70
N ALA A 38 30.04 15.09 0.58
CA ALA A 38 30.52 13.99 1.40
C ALA A 38 30.76 14.36 2.89
N ASP A 39 31.13 15.61 3.19
CA ASP A 39 31.43 16.09 4.55
C ASP A 39 30.19 16.33 5.43
N SER A 40 28.99 16.19 4.87
CA SER A 40 27.76 16.63 5.55
C SER A 40 27.40 15.79 6.79
N GLU A 41 27.89 14.55 6.95
CA GLU A 41 27.94 13.85 8.25
C GLU A 41 29.14 12.86 8.32
N SER A 42 30.13 13.20 9.15
CA SER A 42 31.06 12.34 9.90
C SER A 42 31.35 10.89 9.44
N SER A 43 32.17 10.67 8.40
CA SER A 43 33.04 9.48 8.30
C SER A 43 33.83 9.48 6.98
N LYS A 44 34.88 10.31 6.91
CA LYS A 44 35.72 10.46 5.71
C LYS A 44 36.66 9.27 5.41
N ASP A 45 36.81 8.33 6.35
CA ASP A 45 37.77 7.21 6.25
C ASP A 45 37.20 5.85 6.73
N ASP A 46 35.89 5.73 6.93
CA ASP A 46 35.30 4.42 7.25
C ASP A 46 34.91 3.70 5.95
N PRO A 47 35.60 2.62 5.55
CA PRO A 47 35.28 1.84 4.35
C PRO A 47 33.89 1.15 4.42
N HIS A 48 33.20 1.20 5.56
CA HIS A 48 31.84 0.66 5.72
C HIS A 48 30.74 1.66 5.36
N VAL A 49 31.08 2.92 5.07
CA VAL A 49 30.09 3.94 4.70
C VAL A 49 29.66 3.72 3.27
N LEU A 50 28.40 3.32 3.11
CA LEU A 50 27.80 3.10 1.80
C LEU A 50 27.62 4.45 1.09
N ASN A 51 27.86 4.44 -0.22
CA ASN A 51 27.78 5.65 -1.03
C ASN A 51 27.05 5.36 -2.34
N LEU A 52 25.91 6.01 -2.54
CA LEU A 52 25.06 5.90 -3.72
C LEU A 52 25.48 6.95 -4.73
N SER A 53 26.12 6.56 -5.82
CA SER A 53 26.62 7.47 -6.86
C SER A 53 25.55 7.73 -7.93
N PHE A 54 24.61 8.63 -7.63
CA PHE A 54 23.42 8.83 -8.47
C PHE A 54 23.47 10.07 -9.39
N ALA A 55 24.47 10.97 -9.23
CA ALA A 55 24.55 12.21 -10.01
C ALA A 55 25.99 12.60 -10.40
N CYS A 56 26.14 13.57 -11.30
CA CYS A 56 27.40 14.20 -11.67
C CYS A 56 27.24 15.73 -11.77
N LEU A 57 28.35 16.48 -11.73
CA LEU A 57 28.32 17.92 -11.93
C LEU A 57 28.04 18.25 -13.40
N THR A 58 27.23 19.28 -13.66
CA THR A 58 26.87 19.69 -15.03
C THR A 58 28.06 20.14 -15.87
N ASP A 59 29.04 20.79 -15.23
CA ASP A 59 30.20 21.37 -15.90
C ASP A 59 31.37 20.38 -15.97
N ASP A 60 31.31 19.28 -15.22
CA ASP A 60 32.31 18.22 -15.20
C ASP A 60 31.68 16.87 -14.85
N HIS A 61 31.31 16.12 -15.89
CA HIS A 61 30.69 14.80 -15.75
C HIS A 61 31.65 13.73 -15.19
N THR A 62 32.95 14.03 -15.07
CA THR A 62 33.92 13.09 -14.47
C THR A 62 33.82 13.06 -12.94
N VAL A 63 33.23 14.11 -12.35
CA VAL A 63 33.03 14.20 -10.90
C VAL A 63 31.65 13.68 -10.54
N THR A 64 31.63 12.47 -10.00
CA THR A 64 30.42 11.84 -9.47
C THR A 64 30.09 12.37 -8.08
N LEU A 65 28.80 12.61 -7.87
CA LEU A 65 28.24 13.04 -6.61
C LEU A 65 27.55 11.84 -5.97
N GLY A 66 28.00 11.52 -4.76
CA GLY A 66 27.46 10.44 -3.95
C GLY A 66 26.83 10.96 -2.67
N VAL A 67 25.87 10.19 -2.17
CA VAL A 67 25.18 10.42 -0.90
C VAL A 67 25.05 9.09 -0.17
N THR A 68 24.96 9.12 1.14
CA THR A 68 24.74 7.89 1.90
C THR A 68 23.25 7.45 1.80
N PRO A 69 22.96 6.15 1.93
CA PRO A 69 21.58 5.67 2.04
C PRO A 69 20.79 6.36 3.15
N GLU A 70 21.42 6.71 4.27
CA GLU A 70 20.78 7.39 5.41
C GLU A 70 20.32 8.81 5.03
N GLN A 71 21.10 9.51 4.21
CA GLN A 71 20.78 10.85 3.73
C GLN A 71 19.57 10.86 2.79
N VAL A 72 19.42 9.81 1.98
CA VAL A 72 18.32 9.70 1.01
C VAL A 72 17.09 9.05 1.63
N PHE A 73 17.27 7.87 2.23
CA PHE A 73 16.17 7.02 2.67
C PHE A 73 15.82 7.20 4.16
N GLY A 74 16.77 7.63 5.00
CA GLY A 74 16.59 7.69 6.47
C GLY A 74 15.57 8.71 6.97
N ARG A 75 15.11 9.64 6.13
CA ARG A 75 14.01 10.59 6.42
C ARG A 75 12.91 10.58 5.37
N HIS A 76 12.82 9.50 4.60
CA HIS A 76 12.04 9.40 3.37
C HIS A 76 12.51 10.39 2.28
N CYS A 77 12.36 9.99 1.02
CA CYS A 77 12.76 10.79 -0.13
C CYS A 77 11.55 11.08 -1.00
N ALA A 78 11.49 12.28 -1.57
CA ALA A 78 10.53 12.63 -2.61
C ALA A 78 11.28 13.04 -3.89
N VAL A 79 11.04 12.33 -4.99
CA VAL A 79 11.57 12.67 -6.31
C VAL A 79 10.50 13.45 -7.08
N LEU A 80 10.71 14.75 -7.26
CA LEU A 80 9.75 15.67 -7.86
C LEU A 80 10.27 16.22 -9.19
N GLY A 81 9.39 16.36 -10.17
CA GLY A 81 9.73 16.89 -11.49
C GLY A 81 8.55 16.87 -12.44
N THR A 82 8.63 17.65 -13.52
CA THR A 82 7.61 17.65 -14.58
C THR A 82 7.62 16.34 -15.38
N THR A 83 6.59 16.09 -16.17
CA THR A 83 6.58 14.97 -17.12
C THR A 83 7.74 15.11 -18.11
N GLY A 84 8.49 14.03 -18.32
CA GLY A 84 9.72 14.05 -19.11
C GLY A 84 10.95 14.64 -18.41
N GLY A 85 10.83 15.12 -17.17
CA GLY A 85 11.93 15.71 -16.40
C GLY A 85 12.91 14.71 -15.77
N GLY A 86 12.84 13.42 -16.12
CA GLY A 86 13.77 12.39 -15.61
C GLY A 86 13.43 11.78 -14.25
N LYS A 87 12.18 11.87 -13.78
CA LYS A 87 11.76 11.24 -12.50
C LYS A 87 12.00 9.73 -12.48
N SER A 88 11.43 8.99 -13.45
CA SER A 88 11.58 7.53 -13.54
C SER A 88 13.05 7.12 -13.72
N TRP A 89 13.82 7.91 -14.48
CA TRP A 89 15.27 7.69 -14.63
C TRP A 89 16.02 7.85 -13.29
N THR A 90 15.68 8.88 -12.51
CA THR A 90 16.28 9.10 -11.19
C THR A 90 15.94 7.96 -10.23
N VAL A 91 14.69 7.49 -10.25
CA VAL A 91 14.26 6.32 -9.43
C VAL A 91 15.01 5.06 -9.86
N ALA A 92 15.08 4.76 -11.16
CA ALA A 92 15.82 3.60 -11.67
C ALA A 92 17.30 3.67 -11.27
N ARG A 93 17.93 4.84 -11.38
CA ARG A 93 19.33 5.03 -10.99
C ARG A 93 19.55 4.81 -9.49
N LEU A 94 18.65 5.29 -8.64
CA LEU A 94 18.71 5.05 -7.20
C LEU A 94 18.54 3.58 -6.85
N LEU A 95 17.63 2.87 -7.52
CA LEU A 95 17.44 1.43 -7.36
C LEU A 95 18.72 0.67 -7.77
N GLU A 96 19.27 0.95 -8.96
CA GLU A 96 20.52 0.34 -9.44
C GLU A 96 21.68 0.54 -8.46
N GLU A 97 21.89 1.77 -7.97
CA GLU A 97 22.96 2.05 -7.00
C GLU A 97 22.72 1.33 -5.67
N ALA A 98 21.49 1.33 -5.16
CA ALA A 98 21.16 0.61 -3.93
C ALA A 98 21.42 -0.90 -4.06
N THR A 99 21.14 -1.52 -5.22
CA THR A 99 21.38 -2.95 -5.44
C THR A 99 22.85 -3.37 -5.45
N GLN A 100 23.80 -2.43 -5.53
CA GLN A 100 25.22 -2.75 -5.38
C GLN A 100 25.57 -3.12 -3.92
N HIS A 101 24.68 -2.80 -2.98
CA HIS A 101 24.84 -3.10 -1.56
C HIS A 101 23.86 -4.19 -1.11
N ASN A 102 23.92 -4.58 0.17
CA ASN A 102 22.98 -5.55 0.75
C ASN A 102 21.64 -4.88 1.08
N SER A 103 20.78 -4.70 0.08
CA SER A 103 19.52 -3.97 0.19
C SER A 103 18.31 -4.84 -0.12
N LYS A 104 17.19 -4.57 0.56
CA LYS A 104 15.85 -5.00 0.12
C LYS A 104 15.06 -3.79 -0.32
N LEU A 105 14.56 -3.83 -1.56
CA LEU A 105 13.84 -2.73 -2.19
C LEU A 105 12.53 -3.28 -2.76
N ILE A 106 11.41 -2.63 -2.48
CA ILE A 106 10.14 -2.88 -3.18
C ILE A 106 9.85 -1.67 -4.06
N LEU A 107 9.48 -1.91 -5.31
CA LEU A 107 9.00 -0.89 -6.22
C LEU A 107 7.53 -1.15 -6.56
N LEU A 108 6.64 -0.24 -6.15
CA LEU A 108 5.29 -0.18 -6.67
C LEU A 108 5.29 0.57 -8.00
N ASP A 109 5.15 -0.18 -9.09
CA ASP A 109 5.20 0.33 -10.45
C ASP A 109 3.78 0.53 -10.99
N ALA A 110 3.30 1.78 -10.93
CA ALA A 110 1.95 2.16 -11.33
C ALA A 110 1.74 2.15 -12.84
N THR A 111 2.78 2.52 -13.59
CA THR A 111 2.73 2.74 -15.04
C THR A 111 3.13 1.50 -15.83
N GLY A 112 3.92 0.64 -15.21
CA GLY A 112 4.53 -0.51 -15.84
C GLY A 112 5.94 -0.24 -16.37
N GLU A 113 6.43 1.00 -16.37
CA GLU A 113 7.64 1.42 -17.09
C GLU A 113 8.93 0.73 -16.62
N PHE A 114 8.94 0.21 -15.40
CA PHE A 114 10.12 -0.38 -14.77
C PHE A 114 10.29 -1.88 -15.05
N TRP A 115 9.49 -2.46 -15.95
CA TRP A 115 9.66 -3.86 -16.38
C TRP A 115 11.04 -4.14 -17.00
N ARG A 116 11.74 -3.11 -17.48
CA ARG A 116 13.08 -3.20 -18.08
C ARG A 116 14.22 -3.24 -17.07
N LEU A 117 13.92 -3.17 -15.77
CA LEU A 117 14.91 -3.48 -14.73
C LEU A 117 15.19 -4.99 -14.78
N ASP A 118 16.09 -5.37 -15.68
CA ASP A 118 16.43 -6.75 -15.99
C ASP A 118 17.79 -7.10 -15.40
N SER A 119 17.76 -7.81 -14.28
CA SER A 119 18.93 -8.28 -13.54
C SER A 119 18.52 -9.49 -12.69
N GLU A 120 19.47 -10.38 -12.42
CA GLU A 120 19.24 -11.61 -11.63
C GLU A 120 18.72 -11.32 -10.21
N CYS A 121 18.98 -10.13 -9.67
CA CYS A 121 18.53 -9.72 -8.34
C CYS A 121 17.14 -9.05 -8.34
N VAL A 122 16.44 -9.00 -9.49
CA VAL A 122 15.12 -8.35 -9.62
C VAL A 122 14.04 -9.41 -9.84
N SER A 123 13.09 -9.48 -8.91
CA SER A 123 11.88 -10.27 -9.04
C SER A 123 10.74 -9.39 -9.54
N HIS A 124 10.05 -9.84 -10.58
CA HIS A 124 8.92 -9.12 -11.17
C HIS A 124 7.62 -9.85 -10.85
N VAL A 125 6.65 -9.13 -10.30
CA VAL A 125 5.28 -9.63 -10.11
C VAL A 125 4.27 -8.64 -10.71
N THR A 126 3.13 -9.14 -11.19
CA THR A 126 2.06 -8.31 -11.75
C THR A 126 0.71 -8.64 -11.12
N ILE A 127 -0.05 -7.60 -10.79
CA ILE A 127 -1.42 -7.70 -10.30
C ILE A 127 -2.37 -7.28 -11.41
N GLY A 128 -3.42 -8.07 -11.61
CA GLY A 128 -4.49 -7.78 -12.56
C GLY A 128 -4.45 -8.64 -13.81
N GLU A 129 -5.52 -8.55 -14.59
CA GLU A 129 -5.65 -9.27 -15.85
C GLU A 129 -5.03 -8.45 -16.98
N GLY A 130 -3.88 -8.89 -17.48
CA GLY A 130 -3.18 -8.22 -18.56
C GLY A 130 -1.81 -8.84 -18.86
N PRO A 131 -1.02 -8.25 -19.76
CA PRO A 131 0.31 -8.75 -20.05
C PRO A 131 1.18 -8.69 -18.78
N SER A 132 1.82 -9.82 -18.48
CA SER A 132 2.92 -9.89 -17.53
C SER A 132 4.15 -9.37 -18.26
N LEU A 133 4.60 -8.16 -17.92
CA LEU A 133 5.85 -7.61 -18.45
C LEU A 133 6.83 -7.51 -17.29
N PRO A 134 8.07 -8.05 -17.40
CA PRO A 134 8.52 -8.96 -18.46
C PRO A 134 7.69 -10.26 -18.50
N GLU A 135 7.78 -11.06 -19.57
CA GLU A 135 7.02 -12.32 -19.70
C GLU A 135 7.28 -13.31 -18.56
N THR A 136 8.44 -13.20 -17.91
CA THR A 136 8.85 -13.97 -16.73
C THR A 136 8.18 -13.51 -15.44
N ALA A 137 7.45 -12.38 -15.45
CA ALA A 137 6.82 -11.84 -14.26
C ALA A 137 5.69 -12.75 -13.78
N GLU A 138 5.73 -13.10 -12.49
CA GLU A 138 4.71 -13.94 -11.86
C GLU A 138 3.40 -13.16 -11.74
N ARG A 139 2.28 -13.80 -12.06
CA ARG A 139 0.95 -13.24 -11.79
C ARG A 139 0.55 -13.55 -10.36
N VAL A 140 0.20 -12.51 -9.63
CA VAL A 140 -0.12 -12.60 -8.21
C VAL A 140 -1.43 -11.88 -7.92
N ALA A 141 -2.08 -12.32 -6.86
CA ALA A 141 -3.36 -11.78 -6.41
C ALA A 141 -3.19 -10.85 -5.19
N PHE A 142 -4.09 -9.88 -5.07
CA PHE A 142 -4.31 -9.14 -3.83
C PHE A 142 -5.70 -9.50 -3.30
N PRO A 143 -5.84 -10.62 -2.56
CA PRO A 143 -7.15 -11.16 -2.20
C PRO A 143 -7.92 -10.17 -1.32
N HIS A 144 -9.25 -10.16 -1.46
CA HIS A 144 -10.11 -9.32 -0.62
C HIS A 144 -10.00 -9.64 0.88
N SER A 145 -9.45 -10.79 1.26
CA SER A 145 -9.14 -11.12 2.65
C SER A 145 -8.02 -10.27 3.25
N ASP A 146 -7.14 -9.72 2.42
CA ASP A 146 -6.09 -8.80 2.86
C ASP A 146 -6.60 -7.35 2.96
N MET A 147 -7.81 -7.08 2.48
CA MET A 147 -8.49 -5.79 2.65
C MET A 147 -9.12 -5.68 4.04
N VAL A 148 -9.09 -4.47 4.60
CA VAL A 148 -9.90 -4.15 5.79
C VAL A 148 -11.22 -3.50 5.38
N GLU A 149 -12.10 -3.26 6.35
CA GLU A 149 -13.41 -2.66 6.09
C GLU A 149 -13.33 -1.35 5.29
N SER A 150 -12.39 -0.48 5.63
CA SER A 150 -12.22 0.80 4.93
C SER A 150 -11.92 0.62 3.44
N ASP A 151 -11.12 -0.38 3.08
CA ASP A 151 -10.77 -0.69 1.69
C ASP A 151 -12.00 -1.17 0.91
N LEU A 152 -12.82 -2.04 1.53
CA LEU A 152 -14.09 -2.49 0.95
C LEU A 152 -15.08 -1.33 0.79
N PHE A 153 -15.08 -0.37 1.71
CA PHE A 153 -15.91 0.84 1.63
C PHE A 153 -15.42 1.78 0.52
N ALA A 154 -14.11 1.93 0.33
CA ALA A 154 -13.54 2.70 -0.77
C ALA A 154 -13.87 2.09 -2.15
N LEU A 155 -13.91 0.76 -2.22
CA LEU A 155 -14.18 0.00 -3.44
C LEU A 155 -15.68 -0.05 -3.77
N PHE A 156 -16.53 -0.39 -2.80
CA PHE A 156 -17.97 -0.54 -3.01
C PHE A 156 -18.76 0.76 -2.83
N ARG A 157 -18.18 1.80 -2.22
CA ARG A 157 -18.79 3.13 -2.03
C ARG A 157 -20.24 3.07 -1.50
N PRO A 158 -20.49 2.42 -0.36
CA PRO A 158 -21.81 2.47 0.27
C PRO A 158 -22.11 3.90 0.70
N ASN A 159 -23.39 4.32 0.65
CA ASN A 159 -23.79 5.54 1.34
C ASN A 159 -23.63 5.37 2.86
N SER A 160 -23.29 6.47 3.54
CA SER A 160 -22.95 6.47 4.96
C SER A 160 -24.09 6.06 5.90
N GLN A 161 -25.32 6.48 5.59
CA GLN A 161 -26.44 6.43 6.54
C GLN A 161 -27.18 5.09 6.56
N SER A 162 -27.41 4.46 5.40
CA SER A 162 -28.22 3.24 5.32
C SER A 162 -27.44 2.03 4.85
N GLN A 163 -26.53 2.22 3.89
CA GLN A 163 -25.80 1.12 3.26
C GLN A 163 -24.58 0.66 4.09
N GLY A 164 -23.82 1.60 4.66
CA GLY A 164 -22.63 1.29 5.47
C GLY A 164 -22.92 0.32 6.64
N PRO A 165 -23.93 0.60 7.49
CA PRO A 165 -24.29 -0.30 8.59
C PRO A 165 -24.69 -1.72 8.10
N LYS A 166 -25.45 -1.83 7.01
CA LYS A 166 -25.87 -3.13 6.47
C LYS A 166 -24.71 -3.91 5.87
N LEU A 167 -23.78 -3.23 5.20
CA LEU A 167 -22.56 -3.85 4.69
C LEU A 167 -21.71 -4.43 5.84
N ARG A 168 -21.53 -3.68 6.94
CA ARG A 168 -20.79 -4.15 8.12
C ARG A 168 -21.45 -5.37 8.76
N GLU A 169 -22.76 -5.32 9.00
CA GLU A 169 -23.50 -6.45 9.55
C GLU A 169 -23.43 -7.68 8.63
N ALA A 170 -23.47 -7.49 7.31
CA ALA A 170 -23.35 -8.58 6.37
C ALA A 170 -21.96 -9.24 6.42
N ILE A 171 -20.88 -8.45 6.50
CA ILE A 171 -19.52 -8.97 6.67
C ILE A 171 -19.42 -9.78 7.97
N ARG A 172 -19.94 -9.25 9.08
CA ARG A 172 -19.96 -9.95 10.38
C ARG A 172 -20.72 -11.27 10.32
N SER A 173 -21.91 -11.26 9.70
CA SER A 173 -22.73 -12.46 9.50
C SER A 173 -22.03 -13.52 8.66
N LEU A 174 -21.32 -13.13 7.58
CA LEU A 174 -20.58 -14.08 6.75
C LEU A 174 -19.33 -14.62 7.44
N ARG A 175 -18.64 -13.80 8.24
CA ARG A 175 -17.54 -14.28 9.11
C ARG A 175 -18.04 -15.28 10.14
N LEU A 176 -19.21 -15.05 10.73
CA LEU A 176 -19.83 -16.02 11.63
C LEU A 176 -20.14 -17.34 10.92
N VAL A 177 -20.74 -17.29 9.73
CA VAL A 177 -21.02 -18.49 8.93
C VAL A 177 -19.74 -19.27 8.61
N GLN A 178 -18.61 -18.59 8.37
CA GLN A 178 -17.31 -19.24 8.16
C GLN A 178 -16.88 -20.10 9.36
N ARG A 179 -17.19 -19.66 10.58
CA ARG A 179 -16.91 -20.40 11.83
C ARG A 179 -18.00 -21.41 12.19
N ARG A 180 -19.24 -21.12 11.80
CA ARG A 180 -20.44 -21.87 12.16
C ARG A 180 -21.28 -22.16 10.91
N SER A 181 -20.77 -23.05 10.06
CA SER A 181 -21.42 -23.43 8.81
C SER A 181 -22.87 -23.93 8.99
N GLY A 182 -23.19 -24.55 10.13
CA GLY A 182 -24.55 -24.99 10.46
C GLY A 182 -25.58 -23.87 10.65
N MET A 183 -25.17 -22.60 10.69
CA MET A 183 -26.08 -21.45 10.75
C MET A 183 -26.46 -20.89 9.37
N ALA A 184 -25.80 -21.33 8.30
CA ALA A 184 -26.10 -20.87 6.95
C ALA A 184 -27.32 -21.60 6.34
N ASP A 185 -27.98 -20.91 5.41
CA ASP A 185 -28.91 -21.52 4.47
C ASP A 185 -28.17 -22.35 3.40
N GLU A 186 -28.94 -23.03 2.55
CA GLU A 186 -28.42 -23.81 1.41
C GLU A 186 -27.53 -23.01 0.44
N ASN A 187 -27.59 -21.68 0.50
CA ASN A 187 -26.85 -20.76 -0.35
C ASN A 187 -25.68 -20.06 0.37
N GLY A 188 -25.36 -20.46 1.61
CA GLY A 188 -24.24 -19.91 2.38
C GLY A 188 -24.51 -18.59 3.13
N ASN A 189 -25.77 -18.20 3.34
CA ASN A 189 -26.15 -16.94 3.98
C ASN A 189 -26.79 -17.17 5.36
N LEU A 190 -26.58 -16.24 6.29
CA LEU A 190 -27.26 -16.22 7.58
C LEU A 190 -28.62 -15.53 7.44
N VAL A 191 -29.70 -16.31 7.43
CA VAL A 191 -31.08 -15.79 7.34
C VAL A 191 -31.57 -15.39 8.74
N LYS A 192 -31.75 -14.07 8.97
CA LYS A 192 -32.23 -13.53 10.26
C LYS A 192 -33.75 -13.42 10.35
N ARG A 193 -34.43 -13.15 9.23
CA ARG A 193 -35.88 -12.90 9.15
C ARG A 193 -36.70 -13.92 9.96
N LYS A 194 -37.54 -13.42 10.88
CA LYS A 194 -38.43 -14.23 11.76
C LYS A 194 -37.72 -15.26 12.65
N LYS A 195 -36.38 -15.28 12.69
CA LYS A 195 -35.61 -16.22 13.54
C LYS A 195 -35.43 -15.67 14.96
N PRO A 196 -35.28 -16.56 15.97
CA PRO A 196 -34.88 -16.15 17.32
C PRO A 196 -33.53 -15.44 17.31
N ARG A 197 -33.41 -14.35 18.07
CA ARG A 197 -32.19 -13.54 18.13
C ARG A 197 -31.10 -14.18 18.97
N THR A 198 -31.47 -14.72 20.14
CA THR A 198 -30.53 -15.24 21.16
C THR A 198 -29.50 -16.23 20.61
N PRO A 199 -29.83 -17.22 19.75
CA PRO A 199 -28.83 -18.13 19.22
C PRO A 199 -27.77 -17.44 18.35
N ILE A 200 -28.17 -16.44 17.57
CA ILE A 200 -27.28 -15.68 16.68
C ILE A 200 -26.40 -14.73 17.50
N GLU A 201 -27.00 -13.99 18.42
CA GLU A 201 -26.28 -13.05 19.30
C GLU A 201 -25.25 -13.78 20.17
N ARG A 202 -25.62 -14.94 20.74
CA ARG A 202 -24.69 -15.79 21.49
C ARG A 202 -23.55 -16.28 20.61
N ALA A 203 -23.84 -16.68 19.37
CA ALA A 203 -22.81 -17.15 18.47
C ALA A 203 -21.85 -16.05 18.01
N LEU A 204 -22.35 -14.83 17.79
CA LEU A 204 -21.51 -13.65 17.54
C LEU A 204 -20.61 -13.35 18.74
N ALA A 205 -21.12 -13.45 19.97
CA ALA A 205 -20.34 -13.23 21.18
C ALA A 205 -19.26 -14.31 21.38
N GLU A 206 -19.59 -15.57 21.12
CA GLU A 206 -18.65 -16.71 21.25
C GLU A 206 -17.53 -16.68 20.18
N GLU A 207 -17.78 -16.15 18.98
CA GLU A 207 -16.79 -16.03 17.90
C GLU A 207 -16.25 -14.60 17.72
N ALA A 208 -16.40 -13.72 18.71
CA ALA A 208 -16.13 -12.29 18.59
C ALA A 208 -14.72 -11.98 18.07
N ASP A 209 -13.69 -12.70 18.55
CA ASP A 209 -12.30 -12.50 18.12
C ASP A 209 -12.11 -12.69 16.62
N TYR A 210 -12.81 -13.66 16.02
CA TYR A 210 -12.75 -13.89 14.58
C TYR A 210 -13.66 -12.92 13.82
N VAL A 211 -14.88 -12.70 14.28
CA VAL A 211 -15.88 -11.86 13.59
C VAL A 211 -15.41 -10.40 13.48
N GLU A 212 -14.81 -9.88 14.55
CA GLU A 212 -14.34 -8.49 14.62
C GLU A 212 -12.91 -8.31 14.10
N SER A 213 -12.18 -9.40 13.80
CA SER A 213 -10.82 -9.30 13.25
C SER A 213 -10.83 -8.60 11.89
N PRO A 214 -10.03 -7.53 11.67
CA PRO A 214 -10.09 -6.72 10.46
C PRO A 214 -9.93 -7.49 9.14
N ARG A 215 -9.07 -8.51 9.13
CA ARG A 215 -8.73 -9.34 7.96
C ARG A 215 -9.28 -10.78 8.06
N ALA A 216 -10.24 -11.03 8.95
CA ALA A 216 -10.88 -12.34 9.02
C ALA A 216 -11.64 -12.65 7.72
N PHE A 217 -11.39 -13.85 7.19
CA PHE A 217 -11.94 -14.30 5.92
C PHE A 217 -13.46 -14.42 5.97
N PHE A 218 -14.10 -13.99 4.89
CA PHE A 218 -15.49 -14.28 4.57
C PHE A 218 -15.64 -14.44 3.05
N SER A 219 -16.64 -15.22 2.61
CA SER A 219 -16.91 -15.40 1.18
C SER A 219 -17.63 -14.19 0.60
N VAL A 220 -16.90 -13.38 -0.17
CA VAL A 220 -17.44 -12.19 -0.85
C VAL A 220 -18.56 -12.53 -1.85
N ARG A 221 -18.59 -13.77 -2.37
CA ARG A 221 -19.63 -14.26 -3.29
C ARG A 221 -21.04 -14.19 -2.70
N HIS A 222 -21.15 -14.26 -1.37
CA HIS A 222 -22.43 -14.19 -0.67
C HIS A 222 -22.76 -12.77 -0.18
N LEU A 223 -21.85 -11.79 -0.33
CA LEU A 223 -21.97 -10.48 0.31
C LEU A 223 -23.23 -9.71 -0.10
N ALA A 224 -23.53 -9.63 -1.40
CA ALA A 224 -24.71 -8.92 -1.88
C ALA A 224 -26.01 -9.56 -1.35
N LYS A 225 -26.10 -10.89 -1.35
CA LYS A 225 -27.26 -11.59 -0.81
C LYS A 225 -27.34 -11.45 0.71
N GLN A 226 -26.22 -11.51 1.43
CA GLN A 226 -26.21 -11.30 2.87
C GLN A 226 -26.68 -9.89 3.23
N ILE A 227 -26.31 -8.84 2.50
CA ILE A 227 -26.83 -7.48 2.72
C ILE A 227 -28.36 -7.46 2.68
N ARG A 228 -28.98 -8.20 1.76
CA ARG A 228 -30.45 -8.35 1.72
C ARG A 228 -30.98 -9.03 2.98
N GLU A 229 -30.30 -10.08 3.47
CA GLU A 229 -30.69 -10.77 4.71
C GLU A 229 -30.51 -9.88 5.96
N GLU A 230 -29.67 -8.84 5.89
CA GLU A 230 -29.56 -7.80 6.93
C GLU A 230 -30.67 -6.74 6.85
N CYS A 231 -31.40 -6.64 5.74
CA CYS A 231 -32.56 -5.74 5.57
C CYS A 231 -33.81 -6.30 6.27
N VAL A 232 -33.70 -6.60 7.56
CA VAL A 232 -34.78 -7.08 8.42
C VAL A 232 -35.06 -6.09 9.55
N ARG A 233 -36.29 -6.11 10.07
CA ARG A 233 -36.64 -5.32 11.25
C ARG A 233 -35.94 -5.89 12.50
N PRO A 234 -35.44 -5.04 13.41
CA PRO A 234 -34.76 -5.52 14.62
C PRO A 234 -35.63 -6.44 15.48
N TYR A 235 -36.93 -6.16 15.58
CA TYR A 235 -37.86 -6.93 16.39
C TYR A 235 -39.08 -7.33 15.57
N ASP A 236 -39.64 -8.51 15.87
CA ASP A 236 -40.97 -8.87 15.41
C ASP A 236 -42.04 -8.08 16.18
N TRP A 237 -43.16 -7.78 15.54
CA TRP A 237 -44.25 -7.04 16.19
C TRP A 237 -44.94 -7.82 17.29
N ASN A 238 -44.95 -9.16 17.19
CA ASN A 238 -45.67 -10.03 18.13
C ASN A 238 -44.72 -10.72 19.11
N ASP A 239 -43.40 -10.69 18.88
CA ASP A 239 -42.39 -11.42 19.65
C ASP A 239 -41.03 -10.73 19.55
N ASP A 240 -40.71 -9.90 20.55
CA ASP A 240 -39.46 -9.12 20.61
C ASP A 240 -38.19 -10.00 20.75
N THR A 241 -38.34 -11.30 21.04
CA THR A 241 -37.22 -12.25 21.08
C THR A 241 -36.76 -12.68 19.68
N LYS A 242 -37.51 -12.33 18.63
CA LYS A 242 -37.22 -12.66 17.23
C LYS A 242 -36.90 -11.42 16.41
N PHE A 243 -36.10 -11.60 15.38
CA PHE A 243 -36.01 -10.62 14.30
C PHE A 243 -37.37 -10.53 13.59
N GLY A 244 -37.72 -9.35 13.11
CA GLY A 244 -38.97 -9.13 12.41
C GLY A 244 -38.94 -9.63 10.97
N ASP A 245 -39.95 -9.22 10.21
CA ASP A 245 -39.99 -9.44 8.76
C ASP A 245 -39.01 -8.51 8.01
N ALA A 246 -38.87 -8.75 6.70
CA ALA A 246 -38.11 -7.90 5.79
C ALA A 246 -38.52 -6.42 5.91
N ASN A 247 -37.52 -5.54 5.88
CA ASN A 247 -37.69 -4.10 5.81
C ASN A 247 -37.50 -3.65 4.34
N GLN A 248 -38.62 -3.52 3.62
CA GLN A 248 -38.62 -3.15 2.20
C GLN A 248 -37.95 -1.80 1.93
N GLN A 249 -38.00 -0.87 2.89
CA GLN A 249 -37.35 0.44 2.75
C GLN A 249 -35.82 0.29 2.79
N ASP A 250 -35.29 -0.47 3.75
CA ASP A 250 -33.85 -0.76 3.82
C ASP A 250 -33.37 -1.51 2.58
N GLU A 251 -34.15 -2.49 2.10
CA GLU A 251 -33.82 -3.27 0.90
C GLU A 251 -33.78 -2.39 -0.34
N GLY A 252 -34.77 -1.50 -0.52
CA GLY A 252 -34.80 -0.52 -1.60
C GLY A 252 -33.58 0.41 -1.59
N TYR A 253 -33.14 0.86 -0.41
CA TYR A 253 -31.93 1.66 -0.26
C TYR A 253 -30.64 0.88 -0.52
N CYS A 254 -30.59 -0.41 -0.20
CA CYS A 254 -29.40 -1.24 -0.39
C CYS A 254 -29.28 -1.83 -1.80
N LEU A 255 -30.36 -1.84 -2.59
CA LEU A 255 -30.37 -2.43 -3.94
C LEU A 255 -29.24 -1.90 -4.85
N PRO A 256 -28.98 -0.57 -4.95
CA PRO A 256 -27.86 -0.08 -5.77
C PRO A 256 -26.48 -0.55 -5.29
N LEU A 257 -26.28 -0.73 -3.98
CA LEU A 257 -25.03 -1.26 -3.43
C LEU A 257 -24.87 -2.74 -3.79
N MET A 258 -25.92 -3.55 -3.60
CA MET A 258 -25.90 -4.98 -3.91
C MET A 258 -25.55 -5.21 -5.39
N MET A 259 -26.21 -4.49 -6.31
CA MET A 259 -25.92 -4.57 -7.74
C MET A 259 -24.48 -4.17 -8.07
N ARG A 260 -23.92 -3.16 -7.38
CA ARG A 260 -22.54 -2.74 -7.57
C ARG A 260 -21.55 -3.78 -7.07
N ILE A 261 -21.78 -4.37 -5.90
CA ILE A 261 -20.97 -5.46 -5.36
C ILE A 261 -20.97 -6.64 -6.33
N GLU A 262 -22.14 -7.06 -6.81
CA GLU A 262 -22.24 -8.14 -7.80
C GLU A 262 -21.46 -7.80 -9.08
N SER A 263 -21.67 -6.62 -9.64
CA SER A 263 -20.98 -6.18 -10.87
C SER A 263 -19.46 -6.11 -10.72
N ILE A 264 -18.95 -5.64 -9.58
CA ILE A 264 -17.51 -5.55 -9.31
C ILE A 264 -16.92 -6.94 -9.09
N THR A 265 -17.54 -7.75 -8.25
CA THR A 265 -17.03 -9.08 -7.86
C THR A 265 -17.12 -10.11 -8.99
N SER A 266 -18.05 -9.95 -9.93
CA SER A 266 -18.16 -10.81 -11.12
C SER A 266 -17.28 -10.35 -12.30
N SER A 267 -16.73 -9.13 -12.26
CA SER A 267 -15.97 -8.58 -13.37
C SER A 267 -14.59 -9.24 -13.50
N ALA A 268 -14.16 -9.47 -14.75
CA ALA A 268 -12.84 -10.03 -15.04
C ALA A 268 -11.71 -9.09 -14.58
N ASP A 269 -11.93 -7.79 -14.67
CA ASP A 269 -10.97 -6.75 -14.28
C ASP A 269 -10.55 -6.85 -12.80
N TYR A 270 -11.44 -7.33 -11.93
CA TYR A 270 -11.20 -7.46 -10.48
C TYR A 270 -10.90 -8.92 -10.06
N ALA A 271 -10.58 -9.80 -11.02
CA ALA A 271 -10.27 -11.21 -10.73
C ALA A 271 -9.11 -11.34 -9.74
N CYS A 272 -8.08 -10.51 -9.89
CA CYS A 272 -6.93 -10.45 -8.99
C CYS A 272 -7.28 -10.11 -7.53
N VAL A 273 -8.50 -9.65 -7.25
CA VAL A 273 -8.99 -9.33 -5.90
C VAL A 273 -10.03 -10.33 -5.40
N PHE A 274 -11.00 -10.72 -6.25
CA PHE A 274 -12.17 -11.50 -5.81
C PHE A 274 -12.20 -12.95 -6.30
N ARG A 275 -11.30 -13.33 -7.22
CA ARG A 275 -11.20 -14.69 -7.77
C ARG A 275 -9.77 -15.20 -7.64
N THR A 276 -9.34 -15.30 -6.39
CA THR A 276 -7.93 -15.55 -6.02
C THR A 276 -7.67 -16.97 -5.54
N ASP A 277 -8.66 -17.86 -5.63
CA ASP A 277 -8.56 -19.26 -5.20
C ASP A 277 -7.41 -19.95 -5.94
N GLY A 278 -6.40 -20.41 -5.19
CA GLY A 278 -5.23 -21.11 -5.74
C GLY A 278 -4.17 -20.23 -6.42
N MET A 279 -4.28 -18.91 -6.33
CA MET A 279 -3.26 -17.97 -6.81
C MET A 279 -2.23 -17.66 -5.72
N THR A 280 -0.97 -17.45 -6.09
CA THR A 280 0.03 -16.82 -5.21
C THR A 280 -0.44 -15.42 -4.85
N THR A 281 -0.41 -15.06 -3.55
CA THR A 281 -0.78 -13.72 -3.11
C THR A 281 0.43 -12.79 -3.09
N ILE A 282 0.18 -11.48 -3.11
CA ILE A 282 1.24 -10.49 -2.91
C ILE A 282 1.93 -10.66 -1.56
N ALA A 283 1.20 -11.06 -0.52
CA ALA A 283 1.79 -11.32 0.79
C ALA A 283 2.80 -12.48 0.71
N ASP A 284 2.45 -13.56 0.01
CA ASP A 284 3.35 -14.70 -0.22
C ASP A 284 4.58 -14.29 -1.03
N SER A 285 4.41 -13.51 -2.10
CA SER A 285 5.53 -13.02 -2.92
C SER A 285 6.46 -12.07 -2.15
N ILE A 286 5.91 -11.23 -1.27
CA ILE A 286 6.73 -10.39 -0.38
C ILE A 286 7.52 -11.25 0.60
N GLU A 287 6.90 -12.28 1.18
CA GLU A 287 7.57 -13.20 2.10
C GLU A 287 8.70 -13.98 1.41
N ALA A 288 8.42 -14.60 0.27
CA ALA A 288 9.41 -15.29 -0.55
C ALA A 288 10.57 -14.34 -0.96
N PHE A 289 10.25 -13.11 -1.35
CA PHE A 289 11.26 -12.10 -1.66
C PHE A 289 12.13 -11.75 -0.46
N LEU A 290 11.57 -11.62 0.75
CA LEU A 290 12.34 -11.29 1.94
C LEU A 290 13.27 -12.43 2.35
N GLU A 291 12.84 -13.69 2.16
CA GLU A 291 13.64 -14.88 2.47
C GLU A 291 14.76 -15.14 1.44
N ASP A 292 14.58 -14.74 0.19
CA ASP A 292 15.60 -14.92 -0.86
C ASP A 292 16.76 -13.92 -0.72
N GLY A 293 17.90 -14.35 -0.18
CA GLY A 293 19.09 -13.50 -0.02
C GLY A 293 19.72 -12.98 -1.33
N SER A 294 19.37 -13.55 -2.48
CA SER A 294 19.86 -13.11 -3.79
C SER A 294 19.01 -12.00 -4.41
N ALA A 295 17.70 -12.01 -4.13
CA ALA A 295 16.77 -11.00 -4.60
C ALA A 295 16.96 -9.68 -3.81
N LYS A 296 17.10 -8.57 -4.54
CA LYS A 296 17.29 -7.23 -3.96
C LYS A 296 16.16 -6.27 -4.32
N ILE A 297 15.50 -6.47 -5.46
CA ILE A 297 14.33 -5.68 -5.87
C ILE A 297 13.14 -6.61 -6.09
N LEU A 298 12.01 -6.31 -5.45
CA LEU A 298 10.71 -6.82 -5.84
C LEU A 298 9.91 -5.70 -6.51
N ARG A 299 9.72 -5.81 -7.82
CA ARG A 299 8.91 -4.86 -8.58
C ARG A 299 7.49 -5.42 -8.71
N ILE A 300 6.54 -4.69 -8.13
CA ILE A 300 5.11 -5.01 -8.12
C ILE A 300 4.43 -4.10 -9.14
N SER A 301 4.05 -4.67 -10.28
CA SER A 301 3.33 -3.95 -11.33
C SER A 301 1.85 -3.84 -11.00
N LEU A 302 1.36 -2.61 -10.93
CA LEU A 302 -0.07 -2.26 -10.79
C LEU A 302 -0.69 -1.86 -12.13
N GLN A 303 0.05 -1.97 -13.24
CA GLN A 303 -0.36 -1.48 -14.57
C GLN A 303 -1.70 -2.07 -15.02
N ASN A 304 -1.95 -3.34 -14.68
CA ASN A 304 -3.14 -4.10 -15.06
C ASN A 304 -4.25 -4.05 -13.99
N VAL A 305 -4.02 -3.37 -12.86
CA VAL A 305 -5.06 -3.17 -11.85
C VAL A 305 -6.04 -2.10 -12.36
N PRO A 306 -7.37 -2.33 -12.28
CA PRO A 306 -8.35 -1.42 -12.85
C PRO A 306 -8.29 -0.01 -12.23
N PHE A 307 -8.45 1.01 -13.06
CA PHE A 307 -8.62 2.40 -12.61
C PHE A 307 -10.02 2.66 -12.03
N GLY A 308 -11.00 1.84 -12.42
CA GLY A 308 -12.37 1.98 -11.95
C GLY A 308 -12.50 1.72 -10.45
N ASN A 309 -13.47 2.39 -9.80
CA ASN A 309 -13.84 2.18 -8.40
C ASN A 309 -12.67 2.29 -7.38
N ASN A 310 -11.59 2.98 -7.74
CA ASN A 310 -10.37 3.13 -6.94
C ASN A 310 -9.64 1.80 -6.64
N ALA A 311 -9.79 0.78 -7.49
CA ALA A 311 -9.23 -0.55 -7.22
C ALA A 311 -7.71 -0.49 -7.02
N ARG A 312 -7.03 0.28 -7.86
CA ARG A 312 -5.57 0.44 -7.82
C ARG A 312 -5.10 1.10 -6.53
N GLU A 313 -5.77 2.16 -6.10
CA GLU A 313 -5.46 2.86 -4.86
C GLU A 313 -5.72 1.97 -3.64
N VAL A 314 -6.80 1.20 -3.66
CA VAL A 314 -7.13 0.24 -2.59
C VAL A 314 -6.09 -0.88 -2.51
N VAL A 315 -5.69 -1.46 -3.64
CA VAL A 315 -4.64 -2.50 -3.69
C VAL A 315 -3.31 -1.95 -3.19
N ALA A 316 -2.87 -0.78 -3.69
CA ALA A 316 -1.63 -0.15 -3.23
C ALA A 316 -1.66 0.14 -1.72
N ASN A 317 -2.77 0.67 -1.20
CA ASN A 317 -2.96 0.91 0.22
C ASN A 317 -2.89 -0.37 1.06
N GLY A 318 -3.52 -1.45 0.57
CA GLY A 318 -3.47 -2.76 1.19
C GLY A 318 -2.05 -3.33 1.26
N ILE A 319 -1.27 -3.21 0.19
CA ILE A 319 0.16 -3.58 0.17
C ILE A 319 0.95 -2.75 1.20
N GLY A 320 0.74 -1.44 1.24
CA GLY A 320 1.35 -0.57 2.23
C GLY A 320 1.03 -1.01 3.67
N ARG A 321 -0.19 -1.49 3.92
CA ARG A 321 -0.59 -2.01 5.23
C ARG A 321 0.07 -3.35 5.57
N VAL A 322 0.18 -4.27 4.61
CA VAL A 322 0.93 -5.53 4.80
C VAL A 322 2.38 -5.25 5.19
N LEU A 323 3.02 -4.28 4.53
CA LEU A 323 4.38 -3.87 4.85
C LEU A 323 4.46 -3.20 6.23
N LEU A 324 3.52 -2.33 6.57
CA LEU A 324 3.47 -1.67 7.88
C LEU A 324 3.27 -2.68 9.02
N ASP A 325 2.42 -3.69 8.84
CA ASP A 325 2.22 -4.75 9.83
C ASP A 325 3.51 -5.54 10.05
N LYS A 326 4.18 -5.99 8.97
CA LYS A 326 5.50 -6.65 9.06
C LYS A 326 6.56 -5.76 9.72
N ALA A 327 6.55 -4.45 9.46
CA ALA A 327 7.46 -3.51 10.13
C ALA A 327 7.21 -3.45 11.64
N ARG A 328 5.94 -3.42 12.06
CA ARG A 328 5.53 -3.40 13.48
C ARG A 328 5.87 -4.71 14.20
N ASP A 329 5.85 -5.82 13.49
CA ASP A 329 6.29 -7.13 13.99
C ASP A 329 7.83 -7.24 14.10
N GLY A 330 8.57 -6.25 13.58
CA GLY A 330 10.02 -6.15 13.71
C GLY A 330 10.80 -6.83 12.57
N ASN A 331 10.13 -7.26 11.49
CA ASN A 331 10.75 -8.01 10.39
C ASN A 331 11.86 -7.25 9.66
N PHE A 332 11.89 -5.90 9.75
CA PHE A 332 12.84 -5.05 9.03
C PHE A 332 13.96 -4.47 9.92
N ARG A 333 14.12 -4.96 11.16
CA ARG A 333 15.15 -4.45 12.08
C ARG A 333 16.58 -4.83 11.67
N GLU A 334 16.78 -6.08 11.28
CA GLU A 334 18.09 -6.60 10.87
C GLU A 334 18.38 -6.33 9.39
N GLN A 335 17.33 -6.36 8.55
CA GLN A 335 17.42 -6.06 7.12
C GLN A 335 16.36 -5.00 6.76
N PRO A 336 16.74 -3.72 6.74
CA PRO A 336 15.83 -2.64 6.38
C PRO A 336 15.29 -2.80 4.95
N LEU A 337 14.03 -2.44 4.77
CA LEU A 337 13.32 -2.45 3.50
C LEU A 337 13.01 -1.01 3.07
N VAL A 338 13.36 -0.64 1.84
CA VAL A 338 12.96 0.64 1.24
C VAL A 338 11.87 0.40 0.22
N VAL A 339 10.78 1.17 0.31
CA VAL A 339 9.66 1.10 -0.64
C VAL A 339 9.68 2.33 -1.53
N PHE A 340 9.80 2.12 -2.83
CA PHE A 340 9.62 3.11 -3.88
C PHE A 340 8.20 3.04 -4.39
N VAL A 341 7.54 4.19 -4.47
CA VAL A 341 6.16 4.30 -4.98
C VAL A 341 6.19 5.19 -6.22
N ASP A 342 6.08 4.57 -7.40
CA ASP A 342 5.91 5.31 -8.64
C ASP A 342 4.52 5.98 -8.68
N GLU A 343 4.44 7.13 -9.36
CA GLU A 343 3.26 7.96 -9.42
C GLU A 343 2.53 8.14 -8.08
N ALA A 344 3.31 8.38 -7.01
CA ALA A 344 2.81 8.43 -5.63
C ALA A 344 1.60 9.37 -5.41
N HIS A 345 1.41 10.38 -6.27
CA HIS A 345 0.24 11.26 -6.26
C HIS A 345 -1.10 10.52 -6.52
N GLN A 346 -1.05 9.31 -7.10
CA GLN A 346 -2.20 8.43 -7.26
C GLN A 346 -2.61 7.79 -5.93
N PHE A 347 -1.65 7.48 -5.05
CA PHE A 347 -1.86 6.65 -3.86
C PHE A 347 -1.79 7.39 -2.53
N LEU A 348 -1.06 8.50 -2.45
CA LEU A 348 -0.81 9.21 -1.19
C LEU A 348 -1.98 10.14 -0.81
N ASN A 349 -2.39 10.07 0.46
CA ASN A 349 -3.38 10.95 1.11
C ASN A 349 -4.69 11.08 0.33
N ARG A 350 -5.14 9.97 -0.28
CA ARG A 350 -6.44 9.93 -0.96
C ARG A 350 -7.54 9.73 0.06
N THR A 351 -8.48 10.66 0.06
CA THR A 351 -9.77 10.47 0.72
C THR A 351 -10.80 10.07 -0.32
N ILE A 352 -11.43 8.92 -0.12
CA ILE A 352 -12.48 8.38 -0.98
C ILE A 352 -13.81 8.42 -0.24
N GLY A 353 -14.85 8.87 -0.93
CA GLY A 353 -16.21 8.85 -0.43
C GLY A 353 -16.86 10.23 -0.44
N ASP A 354 -17.99 10.36 0.24
CA ASP A 354 -18.76 11.60 0.33
C ASP A 354 -18.44 12.36 1.64
N ASP A 355 -19.12 13.48 1.88
CA ASP A 355 -18.92 14.27 3.10
C ASP A 355 -19.27 13.52 4.40
N PHE A 356 -19.99 12.41 4.31
CA PHE A 356 -20.47 11.65 5.46
C PHE A 356 -19.72 10.34 5.69
N LEU A 357 -19.11 9.76 4.65
CA LEU A 357 -18.26 8.58 4.74
C LEU A 357 -16.97 8.84 3.97
N ARG A 358 -15.96 9.32 4.68
CA ARG A 358 -14.61 9.53 4.17
C ARG A 358 -13.73 8.35 4.58
N VAL A 359 -13.25 7.60 3.59
CA VAL A 359 -12.22 6.58 3.77
C VAL A 359 -10.87 7.21 3.43
N GLU A 360 -9.93 7.18 4.38
CA GLU A 360 -8.55 7.57 4.15
C GLU A 360 -7.73 6.35 3.73
N LEU A 361 -7.08 6.44 2.57
CA LEU A 361 -6.05 5.49 2.15
C LEU A 361 -4.69 6.01 2.64
N ASP A 362 -4.38 5.72 3.90
CA ASP A 362 -3.31 6.37 4.66
C ASP A 362 -2.09 5.47 4.90
N ALA A 363 -2.04 4.25 4.39
CA ALA A 363 -1.00 3.28 4.73
C ALA A 363 0.42 3.84 4.50
N PHE A 364 0.67 4.45 3.34
CA PHE A 364 1.97 5.10 3.06
C PHE A 364 2.19 6.39 3.87
N GLY A 365 1.13 7.07 4.29
CA GLY A 365 1.21 8.18 5.24
C GLY A 365 1.63 7.72 6.63
N LEU A 366 1.17 6.54 7.07
CA LEU A 366 1.62 5.89 8.31
C LEU A 366 3.06 5.39 8.18
N VAL A 367 3.43 4.77 7.05
CA VAL A 367 4.83 4.39 6.76
C VAL A 367 5.75 5.61 6.83
N ALA A 368 5.34 6.77 6.30
CA ALA A 368 6.12 8.00 6.38
C ALA A 368 6.24 8.59 7.81
N LYS A 369 5.33 8.24 8.72
CA LYS A 369 5.35 8.70 10.13
C LYS A 369 6.07 7.72 11.06
N GLU A 370 5.94 6.43 10.79
CA GLU A 370 6.36 5.34 11.68
C GLU A 370 7.54 4.55 11.14
N GLY A 371 7.71 4.43 9.82
CA GLY A 371 8.65 3.50 9.19
C GLY A 371 10.14 3.78 9.41
N ARG A 372 10.49 4.88 10.08
CA ARG A 372 11.86 5.14 10.56
C ARG A 372 12.16 4.44 11.89
N LYS A 373 11.14 4.20 12.72
CA LYS A 373 11.27 3.51 14.00
C LYS A 373 11.49 2.02 13.77
#